data_AF-A0AAF3J2U4-F1
#
_entry.id   AF-A0AAF3J2U4-F1
#
_cell.length_a   1.000
_cell.length_b   1.000
_cell.length_c   1.000
_cell.angle_alpha   90.00
_cell.angle_beta   90.00
_cell.angle_gamma   90.00
#
_symmetry.space_group_name_H-M   'P 1'
#
loop_
_entity.id
_entity.type
_entity.pdbx_description
1 polymer ?
#
loop_
_entity_poly.entity_id
_entity_poly.type
_entity_poly.pdbx_seq_one_letter_code
_entity_poly.pdbx_strand_id
1 'polypeptide(L)'
;MEIFKKNENAEVECDFVRVECFDAQNKTIDQTLHTQIVETTQSVIDPSEKITPTNTQLSPKLIFREFERIGYKTFYSEEYIEGSTFTYPKCKGFKNREAHHLFRPFVSSHHKESVLKNYMSTQNCFEMHKAQLDYHAKFMRAYKKKPKFGLTWVGALAHDDTNALFHADEDFEKLFKSNADVLSNSFVIFMSDHGMRVGATLQTELGQREQKNPMFLMILPKWLRDNQQLLQNLRINSRKLLTQFDVHATLLDIMNMTITNEFNDFTERPIFPNSSNPNNATSFLRPDPNIEKGLAEFGVEEINKILEKNKIPRKCDRLKLKNVEKTIVYLPANQTNLYMTTFIAEPGLGHFKMAVRVGEGGTLRRASGIERLNSFGIQPRCIEKSHPDFRHLCHCNGRGFLL
;
A
#
# COMPACT_ATOMS: atom_id res chain seq x y z
N MET A 1 -0.09 28.14 13.25
CA MET A 1 -0.32 27.27 12.08
C MET A 1 0.67 27.66 10.98
N GLU A 2 1.97 27.59 11.29
CA GLU A 2 3.07 28.02 10.42
C GLU A 2 4.11 26.89 10.36
N ILE A 3 3.88 25.85 9.57
CA ILE A 3 4.97 24.92 9.17
C ILE A 3 4.66 24.40 7.75
N PHE A 4 4.68 25.29 6.77
CA PHE A 4 4.87 24.90 5.37
C PHE A 4 5.99 25.73 4.79
N LYS A 5 7.21 25.18 4.77
CA LYS A 5 8.24 25.56 3.80
C LYS A 5 8.45 24.38 2.84
N LYS A 6 7.61 24.44 1.80
CA LYS A 6 7.88 24.18 0.38
C LYS A 6 9.23 23.53 0.05
N ASN A 7 9.17 22.36 -0.59
CA ASN A 7 10.14 21.97 -1.60
C ASN A 7 9.46 22.23 -2.95
N GLU A 8 9.98 23.20 -3.71
CA GLU A 8 9.24 23.94 -4.76
C GLU A 8 9.16 23.29 -6.14
N ASN A 9 9.72 22.11 -6.39
CA ASN A 9 9.81 21.57 -7.76
C ASN A 9 9.34 20.12 -7.87
N ALA A 10 8.08 19.84 -7.51
CA ALA A 10 7.41 18.61 -7.92
C ALA A 10 6.29 18.96 -8.89
N GLU A 11 6.55 18.83 -10.19
CA GLU A 11 5.49 18.80 -11.20
C GLU A 11 4.66 17.54 -10.98
N VAL A 12 3.35 17.70 -10.77
CA VAL A 12 2.41 16.61 -10.59
C VAL A 12 1.57 16.48 -11.86
N GLU A 13 2.08 15.72 -12.84
CA GLU A 13 1.29 15.27 -13.99
C GLU A 13 0.26 14.22 -13.55
N CYS A 14 -0.95 14.31 -14.11
CA CYS A 14 -2.01 13.32 -13.93
C CYS A 14 -1.88 12.31 -15.07
N ASP A 15 -1.75 11.02 -14.76
CA ASP A 15 -1.91 9.97 -15.76
C ASP A 15 -2.78 8.82 -15.26
N PHE A 16 -3.57 8.25 -16.18
CA PHE A 16 -4.46 7.12 -15.95
C PHE A 16 -3.66 5.82 -16.05
N VAL A 17 -3.94 4.80 -15.23
CA VAL A 17 -3.38 3.46 -15.49
C VAL A 17 -4.40 2.41 -15.86
N ARG A 18 -3.91 1.57 -16.77
CA ARG A 18 -4.56 0.44 -17.43
C ARG A 18 -5.04 -0.62 -16.45
N VAL A 19 -6.32 -0.95 -16.58
CA VAL A 19 -6.85 -2.26 -16.20
C VAL A 19 -6.94 -3.08 -17.48
N GLU A 20 -6.30 -4.26 -17.51
CA GLU A 20 -6.35 -5.16 -18.67
C GLU A 20 -7.79 -5.69 -18.89
N CYS A 21 -8.49 -5.16 -19.91
CA CYS A 21 -9.73 -5.76 -20.41
C CYS A 21 -9.40 -6.60 -21.63
N PHE A 22 -9.91 -7.82 -21.74
CA PHE A 22 -9.68 -8.69 -22.91
C PHE A 22 -10.96 -8.79 -23.74
N ASP A 23 -10.87 -8.57 -25.05
CA ASP A 23 -11.97 -8.81 -25.97
C ASP A 23 -12.21 -10.33 -26.21
N ALA A 24 -13.26 -10.67 -26.97
CA ALA A 24 -13.60 -12.06 -27.30
C ALA A 24 -12.54 -12.80 -28.14
N GLN A 25 -11.48 -12.11 -28.59
CA GLN A 25 -10.31 -12.65 -29.28
C GLN A 25 -9.02 -12.51 -28.44
N ASN A 26 -9.16 -12.23 -27.14
CA ASN A 26 -8.06 -12.13 -26.17
C ASN A 26 -7.11 -10.94 -26.41
N LYS A 27 -7.60 -9.85 -27.02
CA LYS A 27 -6.83 -8.62 -27.24
C LYS A 27 -7.18 -7.54 -26.20
N THR A 28 -6.16 -6.87 -25.67
CA THR A 28 -6.26 -5.91 -24.57
C THR A 28 -6.91 -4.59 -24.99
N ILE A 29 -7.88 -4.08 -24.21
CA ILE A 29 -8.56 -2.78 -24.41
C ILE A 29 -8.64 -2.06 -23.04
N ASP A 30 -8.36 -0.76 -23.02
CA ASP A 30 -8.15 0.04 -21.80
C ASP A 30 -9.43 0.71 -21.27
N GLN A 31 -9.75 0.56 -19.96
CA GLN A 31 -10.72 1.42 -19.26
C GLN A 31 -10.33 1.72 -17.80
N THR A 32 -10.72 2.93 -17.38
CA THR A 32 -10.28 3.69 -16.21
C THR A 32 -11.08 3.37 -14.94
N LEU A 33 -10.44 2.79 -13.92
CA LEU A 33 -10.88 2.91 -12.52
C LEU A 33 -10.20 4.16 -11.93
N HIS A 34 -10.94 5.09 -11.33
CA HIS A 34 -10.35 6.28 -10.73
C HIS A 34 -9.56 5.87 -9.47
N THR A 35 -8.30 5.55 -9.67
CA THR A 35 -7.31 5.35 -8.62
C THR A 35 -6.09 6.14 -9.07
N GLN A 36 -5.42 6.83 -8.13
CA GLN A 36 -4.20 7.55 -8.45
C GLN A 36 -3.12 6.55 -8.84
N ILE A 37 -2.63 6.71 -10.06
CA ILE A 37 -1.55 5.90 -10.57
C ILE A 37 -0.54 6.84 -11.23
N VAL A 38 0.74 6.62 -10.97
CA VAL A 38 1.81 7.12 -11.82
C VAL A 38 2.72 5.94 -12.13
N GLU A 39 2.85 5.60 -13.40
CA GLU A 39 4.07 5.04 -13.95
C GLU A 39 4.49 5.97 -15.09
N THR A 40 5.63 6.62 -14.94
CA THR A 40 6.30 7.26 -16.08
C THR A 40 7.17 6.20 -16.75
N THR A 41 6.70 5.68 -17.88
CA THR A 41 7.60 5.30 -18.96
C THR A 41 7.16 6.05 -20.20
N GLN A 42 7.95 7.07 -20.57
CA GLN A 42 8.01 7.73 -21.87
C GLN A 42 6.98 7.25 -22.91
N SER A 43 5.81 7.89 -22.90
CA SER A 43 5.13 8.26 -24.14
C SER A 43 4.19 9.40 -23.82
N VAL A 44 4.55 10.60 -24.27
CA VAL A 44 3.61 11.70 -24.43
C VAL A 44 2.57 11.19 -25.43
N ILE A 45 1.35 10.87 -24.98
CA ILE A 45 0.24 10.57 -25.87
C ILE A 45 -0.71 11.75 -25.84
N ASP A 46 -0.86 12.34 -27.03
CA ASP A 46 -1.70 13.49 -27.37
C ASP A 46 -3.14 13.31 -26.86
N PRO A 47 -3.73 14.30 -26.14
CA PRO A 47 -5.13 14.29 -25.70
C PRO A 47 -6.16 14.20 -26.85
N SER A 48 -5.74 14.18 -28.11
CA SER A 48 -6.60 14.21 -29.29
C SER A 48 -7.07 12.85 -29.83
N GLU A 49 -6.58 11.70 -29.34
CA GLU A 49 -7.05 10.40 -29.83
C GLU A 49 -8.40 9.97 -29.22
N LYS A 50 -9.47 10.23 -29.98
CA LYS A 50 -10.81 9.67 -29.76
C LYS A 50 -10.78 8.14 -29.87
N ILE A 51 -10.77 7.44 -28.74
CA ILE A 51 -10.90 5.97 -28.71
C ILE A 51 -12.36 5.55 -28.86
N THR A 52 -12.62 4.68 -29.84
CA THR A 52 -13.92 4.08 -30.13
C THR A 52 -14.24 2.98 -29.12
N PRO A 53 -15.40 3.01 -28.44
CA PRO A 53 -15.70 2.13 -27.30
C PRO A 53 -16.17 0.73 -27.73
N THR A 54 -15.60 -0.34 -27.16
CA THR A 54 -16.12 -1.71 -27.31
C THR A 54 -16.57 -2.32 -25.98
N ASN A 55 -17.62 -3.14 -26.08
CA ASN A 55 -18.40 -3.76 -24.99
C ASN A 55 -17.69 -4.99 -24.40
N THR A 56 -16.83 -4.80 -23.40
CA THR A 56 -15.93 -5.84 -22.87
C THR A 56 -16.34 -6.35 -21.47
N GLN A 57 -15.99 -7.61 -21.15
CA GLN A 57 -16.29 -8.32 -19.89
C GLN A 57 -15.03 -8.39 -19.00
N LEU A 58 -15.19 -8.19 -17.69
CA LEU A 58 -14.07 -8.10 -16.74
C LEU A 58 -13.47 -9.46 -16.33
N SER A 59 -12.15 -9.47 -16.05
CA SER A 59 -11.35 -10.62 -15.60
C SER A 59 -11.70 -11.10 -14.17
N PRO A 60 -11.67 -12.41 -13.86
CA PRO A 60 -12.09 -12.94 -12.56
C PRO A 60 -11.09 -12.75 -11.39
N LYS A 61 -9.91 -12.13 -11.61
CA LYS A 61 -8.89 -11.91 -10.57
C LYS A 61 -9.23 -10.74 -9.64
N LEU A 62 -10.38 -10.83 -8.97
CA LEU A 62 -10.85 -9.87 -7.98
C LEU A 62 -10.33 -10.23 -6.58
N ILE A 63 -9.95 -9.22 -5.79
CA ILE A 63 -9.54 -9.42 -4.39
C ILE A 63 -10.60 -10.17 -3.57
N PHE A 64 -11.90 -9.95 -3.86
CA PHE A 64 -12.99 -10.72 -3.26
C PHE A 64 -12.84 -12.23 -3.51
N ARG A 65 -12.48 -12.64 -4.72
CA ARG A 65 -12.29 -14.06 -5.07
C ARG A 65 -11.07 -14.66 -4.36
N GLU A 66 -10.02 -13.88 -4.16
CA GLU A 66 -8.85 -14.32 -3.38
C GLU A 66 -9.21 -14.59 -1.92
N PHE A 67 -9.94 -13.67 -1.27
CA PHE A 67 -10.44 -13.90 0.09
C PHE A 67 -11.43 -15.07 0.16
N GLU A 68 -12.32 -15.23 -0.81
CA GLU A 68 -13.24 -16.36 -0.89
C GLU A 68 -12.50 -17.71 -0.94
N ARG A 69 -11.39 -17.81 -1.69
CA ARG A 69 -10.60 -19.04 -1.81
C ARG A 69 -10.03 -19.52 -0.48
N ILE A 70 -9.71 -18.60 0.43
CA ILE A 70 -9.21 -18.93 1.78
C ILE A 70 -10.35 -19.04 2.82
N GLY A 71 -11.60 -19.13 2.36
CA GLY A 71 -12.75 -19.44 3.19
C GLY A 71 -13.50 -18.24 3.76
N TYR A 72 -13.19 -17.01 3.32
CA TYR A 72 -13.95 -15.82 3.72
C TYR A 72 -15.32 -15.78 3.04
N LYS A 73 -16.30 -15.24 3.77
CA LYS A 73 -17.53 -14.76 3.16
C LYS A 73 -17.29 -13.35 2.62
N THR A 74 -17.77 -13.09 1.41
CA THR A 74 -17.46 -11.85 0.69
C THR A 74 -18.70 -11.03 0.46
N PHE A 75 -18.55 -9.71 0.57
CA PHE A 75 -19.61 -8.73 0.43
C PHE A 75 -19.14 -7.58 -0.45
N TYR A 76 -19.92 -7.25 -1.47
CA TYR A 76 -19.72 -6.06 -2.29
C TYR A 76 -21.04 -5.31 -2.39
N SER A 77 -21.03 -4.05 -1.99
CA SER A 77 -22.19 -3.20 -1.98
C SER A 77 -21.86 -1.86 -2.59
N GLU A 78 -22.68 -1.42 -3.53
CA GLU A 78 -22.57 -0.16 -4.23
C GLU A 78 -23.97 0.34 -4.51
N GLU A 79 -24.26 1.62 -4.24
CA GLU A 79 -25.61 2.18 -4.37
C GLU A 79 -25.81 3.10 -5.59
N TYR A 80 -24.73 3.54 -6.23
CA TYR A 80 -24.79 4.38 -7.42
C TYR A 80 -24.72 3.54 -8.71
N ILE A 81 -25.84 3.35 -9.39
CA ILE A 81 -25.92 2.48 -10.56
C ILE A 81 -25.41 3.15 -11.84
N GLU A 82 -25.58 4.46 -11.97
CA GLU A 82 -25.16 5.25 -13.13
C GLU A 82 -23.64 5.39 -13.19
N GLY A 83 -22.97 5.49 -12.04
CA GLY A 83 -21.50 5.55 -11.92
C GLY A 83 -20.86 4.28 -11.37
N SER A 84 -21.50 3.10 -11.51
CA SER A 84 -21.07 1.89 -10.81
C SER A 84 -19.66 1.43 -11.18
N THR A 85 -18.85 1.09 -10.18
CA THR A 85 -17.39 0.87 -10.21
C THR A 85 -16.95 -0.10 -11.30
N PHE A 86 -17.76 -1.12 -11.60
CA PHE A 86 -17.42 -2.18 -12.55
C PHE A 86 -18.18 -2.13 -13.87
N THR A 87 -19.07 -1.15 -14.04
CA THR A 87 -19.89 -1.01 -15.26
C THR A 87 -19.74 0.35 -15.93
N TYR A 88 -19.37 1.38 -15.18
CA TYR A 88 -19.10 2.69 -15.73
C TYR A 88 -17.74 2.72 -16.47
N PRO A 89 -17.61 3.52 -17.55
CA PRO A 89 -18.69 4.17 -18.29
C PRO A 89 -19.40 3.22 -19.26
N LYS A 90 -18.75 2.13 -19.70
CA LYS A 90 -19.25 1.25 -20.78
C LYS A 90 -18.92 -0.24 -20.56
N CYS A 91 -18.55 -0.63 -19.35
CA CYS A 91 -18.25 -2.02 -19.01
C CYS A 91 -19.54 -2.84 -18.81
N LYS A 92 -19.53 -4.10 -19.24
CA LYS A 92 -20.64 -5.04 -18.95
C LYS A 92 -20.59 -5.60 -17.53
N GLY A 93 -19.51 -5.36 -16.78
CA GLY A 93 -19.25 -5.98 -15.48
C GLY A 93 -18.75 -7.41 -15.61
N PHE A 94 -18.95 -8.21 -14.57
CA PHE A 94 -18.46 -9.58 -14.48
C PHE A 94 -19.50 -10.60 -14.95
N LYS A 95 -19.04 -11.72 -15.53
CA LYS A 95 -19.92 -12.85 -15.90
C LYS A 95 -20.52 -13.53 -14.68
N ASN A 96 -19.68 -13.69 -13.67
CA ASN A 96 -19.98 -14.38 -12.43
C ASN A 96 -20.08 -13.34 -11.31
N ARG A 97 -20.84 -13.65 -10.28
CA ARG A 97 -20.97 -12.79 -9.09
C ARG A 97 -19.60 -12.42 -8.52
N GLU A 98 -19.41 -11.18 -8.16
CA GLU A 98 -18.15 -10.61 -7.66
C GLU A 98 -17.89 -11.02 -6.20
N ALA A 99 -18.98 -11.21 -5.46
CA ALA A 99 -19.01 -11.58 -4.06
C ALA A 99 -20.20 -12.50 -3.75
N HIS A 100 -20.21 -13.11 -2.57
CA HIS A 100 -21.34 -13.91 -2.09
C HIS A 100 -22.60 -13.05 -1.87
N HIS A 101 -22.40 -11.84 -1.36
CA HIS A 101 -23.44 -10.85 -1.06
C HIS A 101 -23.26 -9.62 -1.94
N LEU A 102 -24.31 -9.28 -2.68
CA LEU A 102 -24.33 -8.18 -3.63
C LEU A 102 -25.54 -7.29 -3.35
N PHE A 103 -25.32 -5.99 -3.23
CA PHE A 103 -26.41 -5.01 -3.09
C PHE A 103 -27.07 -4.67 -4.44
N ARG A 104 -26.37 -4.95 -5.55
CA ARG A 104 -26.80 -4.65 -6.92
C ARG A 104 -28.24 -5.06 -7.26
N PRO A 105 -28.78 -6.24 -6.86
CA PRO A 105 -30.18 -6.57 -7.14
C PRO A 105 -31.17 -5.56 -6.56
N PHE A 106 -30.94 -5.10 -5.33
CA PHE A 106 -31.78 -4.10 -4.67
C PHE A 106 -31.72 -2.76 -5.40
N VAL A 107 -30.52 -2.27 -5.71
CA VAL A 107 -30.31 -1.03 -6.46
C VAL A 107 -30.95 -1.10 -7.85
N SER A 108 -30.85 -2.26 -8.51
CA SER A 108 -31.46 -2.48 -9.83
C SER A 108 -32.99 -2.43 -9.79
N SER A 109 -33.61 -2.94 -8.72
CA SER A 109 -35.06 -2.81 -8.51
C SER A 109 -35.44 -1.36 -8.20
N HIS A 110 -34.72 -0.70 -7.29
CA HIS A 110 -34.91 0.71 -6.95
C HIS A 110 -34.85 1.63 -8.19
N HIS A 111 -33.89 1.41 -9.09
CA HIS A 111 -33.78 2.21 -10.31
C HIS A 111 -34.94 1.96 -11.30
N LYS A 112 -35.53 0.76 -11.33
CA LYS A 112 -36.60 0.40 -12.28
C LYS A 112 -38.00 0.75 -11.77
N GLU A 113 -38.20 0.78 -10.47
CA GLU A 113 -39.52 0.95 -9.86
C GLU A 113 -39.71 2.37 -9.33
N SER A 114 -40.58 3.14 -10.00
CA SER A 114 -40.87 4.53 -9.64
C SER A 114 -41.40 4.70 -8.22
N VAL A 115 -42.22 3.76 -7.74
CA VAL A 115 -42.75 3.76 -6.37
C VAL A 115 -41.61 3.65 -5.36
N LEU A 116 -40.69 2.72 -5.58
CA LEU A 116 -39.56 2.51 -4.68
C LEU A 116 -38.59 3.70 -4.70
N LYS A 117 -38.33 4.28 -5.88
CA LYS A 117 -37.52 5.49 -6.03
C LYS A 117 -38.12 6.71 -5.32
N ASN A 118 -39.44 6.89 -5.42
CA ASN A 118 -40.12 7.99 -4.74
C ASN A 118 -40.10 7.79 -3.21
N TYR A 119 -40.36 6.57 -2.76
CA TYR A 119 -40.32 6.21 -1.34
C TYR A 119 -38.92 6.39 -0.75
N MET A 120 -37.88 5.91 -1.44
CA MET A 120 -36.48 6.00 -1.04
C MET A 120 -35.82 7.28 -1.57
N SER A 121 -36.21 8.42 -1.00
CA SER A 121 -35.69 9.73 -1.42
C SER A 121 -35.26 10.58 -0.23
N THR A 122 -34.46 11.60 -0.51
CA THR A 122 -34.09 12.65 0.45
C THR A 122 -35.32 13.33 1.07
N GLN A 123 -36.39 13.52 0.29
CA GLN A 123 -37.65 14.12 0.75
C GLN A 123 -38.35 13.28 1.82
N ASN A 124 -38.20 11.95 1.76
CA ASN A 124 -38.76 11.01 2.73
C ASN A 124 -37.74 10.59 3.80
N CYS A 125 -36.58 11.24 3.85
CA CYS A 125 -35.47 10.94 4.76
C CYS A 125 -34.98 9.47 4.69
N PHE A 126 -35.26 8.78 3.58
CA PHE A 126 -34.94 7.37 3.37
C PHE A 126 -34.04 7.18 2.15
N GLU A 127 -32.84 7.72 2.27
CA GLU A 127 -31.82 7.68 1.22
C GLU A 127 -31.17 6.30 1.06
N MET A 128 -30.65 6.04 -0.14
CA MET A 128 -30.09 4.74 -0.53
C MET A 128 -28.91 4.29 0.33
N HIS A 129 -28.05 5.21 0.80
CA HIS A 129 -26.92 4.87 1.67
C HIS A 129 -27.41 4.24 2.98
N LYS A 130 -28.56 4.64 3.54
CA LYS A 130 -29.10 4.05 4.78
C LYS A 130 -29.43 2.56 4.61
N ALA A 131 -30.07 2.20 3.50
CA ALA A 131 -30.34 0.80 3.17
C ALA A 131 -29.03 0.01 2.91
N GLN A 132 -28.05 0.66 2.29
CA GLN A 132 -26.73 0.08 2.04
C GLN A 132 -25.97 -0.22 3.34
N LEU A 133 -25.96 0.73 4.28
CA LEU A 133 -25.31 0.59 5.60
C LEU A 133 -26.03 -0.46 6.47
N ASP A 134 -27.37 -0.53 6.43
CA ASP A 134 -28.13 -1.60 7.09
C ASP A 134 -27.78 -2.99 6.55
N TYR A 135 -27.65 -3.13 5.22
CA TYR A 135 -27.22 -4.38 4.61
C TYR A 135 -25.80 -4.78 5.04
N HIS A 136 -24.89 -3.81 5.12
CA HIS A 136 -23.54 -4.03 5.62
C HIS A 136 -23.56 -4.50 7.09
N ALA A 137 -24.33 -3.85 7.96
CA ALA A 137 -24.47 -4.24 9.37
C ALA A 137 -24.98 -5.70 9.52
N LYS A 138 -25.99 -6.08 8.72
CA LYS A 138 -26.49 -7.46 8.67
C LYS A 138 -25.42 -8.45 8.24
N PHE A 139 -24.62 -8.12 7.22
CA PHE A 139 -23.52 -8.95 6.78
C PHE A 139 -22.42 -9.12 7.84
N MET A 140 -22.04 -8.03 8.54
CA MET A 140 -21.04 -8.09 9.62
C MET A 140 -21.43 -9.09 10.71
N ARG A 141 -22.73 -9.19 11.04
CA ARG A 141 -23.27 -10.09 12.08
C ARG A 141 -23.57 -11.50 11.56
N ALA A 142 -23.60 -11.69 10.25
CA ALA A 142 -23.77 -13.00 9.63
C ALA A 142 -22.51 -13.87 9.77
N TYR A 143 -22.69 -15.19 9.58
CA TYR A 143 -21.59 -16.15 9.54
C TYR A 143 -20.63 -16.06 10.73
N LYS A 144 -21.15 -16.10 11.97
CA LYS A 144 -20.37 -15.89 13.21
C LYS A 144 -19.06 -16.70 13.29
N LYS A 145 -18.99 -17.88 12.66
CA LYS A 145 -17.82 -18.78 12.65
C LYS A 145 -16.98 -18.72 11.37
N LYS A 146 -17.19 -17.70 10.51
CA LYS A 146 -16.42 -17.53 9.26
C LYS A 146 -15.83 -16.12 9.19
N PRO A 147 -14.58 -15.99 8.70
CA PRO A 147 -14.00 -14.69 8.41
C PRO A 147 -14.77 -14.01 7.27
N LYS A 148 -14.69 -12.68 7.21
CA LYS A 148 -15.48 -11.84 6.31
C LYS A 148 -14.58 -10.79 5.66
N PHE A 149 -14.80 -10.57 4.37
CA PHE A 149 -14.19 -9.49 3.61
C PHE A 149 -15.32 -8.72 2.92
N GLY A 150 -15.38 -7.40 3.11
CA GLY A 150 -16.48 -6.58 2.64
C GLY A 150 -16.01 -5.23 2.14
N LEU A 151 -16.61 -4.76 1.04
CA LEU A 151 -16.49 -3.39 0.56
C LEU A 151 -17.89 -2.79 0.42
N THR A 152 -18.08 -1.62 1.02
CA THR A 152 -19.25 -0.76 0.80
C THR A 152 -18.78 0.49 0.10
N TRP A 153 -19.20 0.66 -1.15
CA TRP A 153 -18.91 1.80 -2.00
C TRP A 153 -20.10 2.75 -1.96
N VAL A 154 -19.95 3.85 -1.21
CA VAL A 154 -20.98 4.90 -1.10
C VAL A 154 -20.68 5.93 -2.18
N GLY A 155 -21.37 5.83 -3.32
CA GLY A 155 -20.98 6.51 -4.55
C GLY A 155 -21.73 7.81 -4.80
N ALA A 156 -23.05 7.82 -4.57
CA ALA A 156 -23.94 8.93 -4.90
C ALA A 156 -23.96 10.02 -3.81
N LEU A 157 -23.80 9.63 -2.54
CA LEU A 157 -24.02 10.50 -1.37
C LEU A 157 -23.27 11.83 -1.45
N ALA A 158 -22.04 11.84 -1.98
CA ALA A 158 -21.22 13.04 -2.07
C ALA A 158 -20.45 13.16 -3.39
N HIS A 159 -20.97 12.53 -4.45
CA HIS A 159 -20.29 12.49 -5.75
C HIS A 159 -20.05 13.91 -6.30
N ASP A 160 -21.10 14.73 -6.29
CA ASP A 160 -21.12 16.04 -6.96
C ASP A 160 -21.05 17.23 -5.99
N ASP A 161 -21.30 17.00 -4.69
CA ASP A 161 -21.27 18.03 -3.65
C ASP A 161 -20.77 17.46 -2.32
N THR A 162 -19.67 18.02 -1.79
CA THR A 162 -19.11 17.62 -0.49
C THR A 162 -20.02 17.99 0.69
N ASN A 163 -20.92 18.96 0.54
CA ASN A 163 -21.82 19.37 1.62
C ASN A 163 -22.85 18.28 1.96
N ALA A 164 -23.13 17.37 1.02
CA ALA A 164 -24.03 16.24 1.25
C ALA A 164 -23.44 15.16 2.19
N LEU A 165 -22.19 15.30 2.64
CA LEU A 165 -21.63 14.40 3.66
C LEU A 165 -22.13 14.72 5.07
N PHE A 166 -22.36 16.00 5.39
CA PHE A 166 -22.58 16.42 6.78
C PHE A 166 -23.84 15.82 7.40
N HIS A 167 -24.94 15.67 6.64
CA HIS A 167 -26.17 15.08 7.18
C HIS A 167 -26.09 13.56 7.36
N ALA A 168 -25.12 12.90 6.71
CA ALA A 168 -24.94 11.46 6.78
C ALA A 168 -23.92 11.02 7.84
N ASP A 169 -23.19 11.94 8.47
CA ASP A 169 -22.16 11.62 9.47
C ASP A 169 -22.74 10.79 10.63
N GLU A 170 -23.93 11.15 11.13
CA GLU A 170 -24.64 10.40 12.17
C GLU A 170 -24.98 8.96 11.76
N ASP A 171 -25.25 8.72 10.46
CA ASP A 171 -25.55 7.37 9.96
C ASP A 171 -24.30 6.48 10.01
N PHE A 172 -23.13 7.00 9.65
CA PHE A 172 -21.85 6.29 9.76
C PHE A 172 -21.45 6.09 11.22
N GLU A 173 -21.57 7.13 12.06
CA GLU A 173 -21.31 7.03 13.50
C GLU A 173 -22.15 5.90 14.13
N LYS A 174 -23.45 5.87 13.82
CA LYS A 174 -24.36 4.82 14.28
C LYS A 174 -23.95 3.44 13.78
N LEU A 175 -23.56 3.30 12.52
CA LEU A 175 -23.07 2.03 11.97
C LEU A 175 -21.86 1.52 12.77
N PHE A 176 -20.86 2.38 13.00
CA PHE A 176 -19.63 2.00 13.69
C PHE A 176 -19.87 1.70 15.18
N LYS A 177 -20.61 2.56 15.90
CA LYS A 177 -20.92 2.35 17.33
C LYS A 177 -21.74 1.09 17.54
N SER A 178 -22.78 0.88 16.73
CA SER A 178 -23.69 -0.26 16.89
C SER A 178 -23.07 -1.59 16.47
N ASN A 179 -21.91 -1.60 15.81
CA ASN A 179 -21.19 -2.80 15.39
C ASN A 179 -19.76 -2.86 15.96
N ALA A 180 -19.47 -2.07 17.01
CA ALA A 180 -18.15 -2.00 17.61
C ALA A 180 -17.65 -3.35 18.13
N ASP A 181 -18.56 -4.23 18.58
CA ASP A 181 -18.25 -5.59 19.03
C ASP A 181 -17.59 -6.42 17.93
N VAL A 182 -18.19 -6.47 16.73
CA VAL A 182 -17.66 -7.24 15.59
C VAL A 182 -16.47 -6.54 14.92
N LEU A 183 -16.49 -5.21 14.85
CA LEU A 183 -15.40 -4.42 14.28
C LEU A 183 -14.15 -4.42 15.16
N SER A 184 -14.29 -4.66 16.46
CA SER A 184 -13.15 -4.68 17.39
C SER A 184 -12.09 -5.73 17.07
N ASN A 185 -12.46 -6.78 16.33
CA ASN A 185 -11.57 -7.84 15.88
C ASN A 185 -11.26 -7.76 14.37
N SER A 186 -11.45 -6.59 13.75
CA SER A 186 -11.35 -6.42 12.30
C SER A 186 -10.38 -5.32 11.92
N PHE A 187 -9.75 -5.47 10.75
CA PHE A 187 -9.19 -4.32 10.03
C PHE A 187 -10.36 -3.56 9.40
N VAL A 188 -10.47 -2.27 9.68
CA VAL A 188 -11.50 -1.40 9.11
C VAL A 188 -10.80 -0.29 8.35
N ILE A 189 -11.09 -0.16 7.06
CA ILE A 189 -10.57 0.91 6.22
C ILE A 189 -11.75 1.81 5.84
N PHE A 190 -11.62 3.10 6.09
CA PHE A 190 -12.56 4.14 5.67
C PHE A 190 -11.80 5.13 4.79
N MET A 191 -12.13 5.18 3.52
CA MET A 191 -11.37 5.94 2.53
C MET A 191 -12.25 6.45 1.40
N SER A 192 -11.77 7.48 0.71
CA SER A 192 -12.30 7.91 -0.58
C SER A 192 -11.41 7.41 -1.73
N ASP A 193 -12.00 7.16 -2.88
CA ASP A 193 -11.28 6.79 -4.10
C ASP A 193 -10.58 8.00 -4.73
N HIS A 194 -11.20 9.18 -4.62
CA HIS A 194 -10.64 10.47 -5.01
C HIS A 194 -11.17 11.61 -4.12
N GLY A 195 -10.50 12.78 -4.15
CA GLY A 195 -11.08 14.02 -3.62
C GLY A 195 -12.09 14.63 -4.60
N MET A 196 -12.64 15.82 -4.31
CA MET A 196 -13.67 16.43 -5.17
C MET A 196 -13.13 16.72 -6.59
N ARG A 197 -13.85 16.24 -7.63
CA ARG A 197 -13.45 16.35 -9.06
C ARG A 197 -14.33 17.30 -9.87
N VAL A 198 -15.34 17.89 -9.25
CA VAL A 198 -16.31 18.76 -9.92
C VAL A 198 -16.59 20.00 -9.09
N GLY A 199 -17.25 20.98 -9.71
CA GLY A 199 -17.69 22.20 -9.03
C GLY A 199 -16.60 23.25 -8.82
N ALA A 200 -16.98 24.33 -8.13
CA ALA A 200 -16.15 25.51 -7.94
C ALA A 200 -14.88 25.23 -7.11
N THR A 201 -14.93 24.25 -6.20
CA THR A 201 -13.79 23.87 -5.35
C THR A 201 -12.57 23.49 -6.18
N LEU A 202 -12.75 22.74 -7.27
CA LEU A 202 -11.66 22.31 -8.15
C LEU A 202 -10.97 23.49 -8.89
N GLN A 203 -11.63 24.64 -9.02
CA GLN A 203 -11.05 25.82 -9.65
C GLN A 203 -10.01 26.52 -8.75
N THR A 204 -9.88 26.09 -7.50
CA THR A 204 -8.90 26.64 -6.54
C THR A 204 -7.64 25.77 -6.50
N GLU A 205 -6.48 26.37 -6.23
CA GLU A 205 -5.22 25.63 -6.05
C GLU A 205 -5.33 24.57 -4.94
N LEU A 206 -6.02 24.90 -3.84
CA LEU A 206 -6.28 23.97 -2.75
C LEU A 206 -7.12 22.79 -3.23
N GLY A 207 -8.21 23.03 -3.95
CA GLY A 207 -9.07 21.97 -4.48
C GLY A 207 -8.35 21.02 -5.42
N GLN A 208 -7.43 21.52 -6.26
CA GLN A 208 -6.59 20.66 -7.12
C GLN A 208 -5.66 19.75 -6.31
N ARG A 209 -5.19 20.20 -5.14
CA ARG A 209 -4.39 19.37 -4.21
C ARG A 209 -5.27 18.36 -3.47
N GLU A 210 -6.41 18.79 -2.93
CA GLU A 210 -7.37 17.95 -2.21
C GLU A 210 -7.97 16.87 -3.10
N GLN A 211 -8.19 17.14 -4.39
CA GLN A 211 -8.58 16.14 -5.39
C GLN A 211 -7.62 14.94 -5.37
N LYS A 212 -6.33 15.21 -5.16
CA LYS A 212 -5.24 14.23 -5.12
C LYS A 212 -4.89 13.76 -3.70
N ASN A 213 -5.65 14.15 -2.68
CA ASN A 213 -5.39 13.78 -1.29
C ASN A 213 -6.66 13.29 -0.58
N PRO A 214 -7.29 12.20 -1.07
CA PRO A 214 -8.48 11.65 -0.43
C PRO A 214 -8.19 11.20 1.00
N MET A 215 -9.20 11.29 1.85
CA MET A 215 -9.11 10.75 3.22
C MET A 215 -8.84 9.24 3.18
N PHE A 216 -7.95 8.80 4.07
CA PHE A 216 -7.68 7.39 4.33
C PHE A 216 -7.52 7.17 5.84
N LEU A 217 -8.35 6.30 6.41
CA LEU A 217 -8.31 5.90 7.81
C LEU A 217 -8.26 4.39 7.91
N MET A 218 -7.36 3.86 8.74
CA MET A 218 -7.30 2.45 9.06
C MET A 218 -7.41 2.24 10.57
N ILE A 219 -8.29 1.33 10.96
CA ILE A 219 -8.44 0.85 12.33
C ILE A 219 -7.96 -0.59 12.38
N LEU A 220 -7.08 -0.88 13.34
CA LEU A 220 -6.57 -2.24 13.58
C LEU A 220 -7.51 -3.03 14.52
N PRO A 221 -7.53 -4.37 14.39
CA PRO A 221 -8.06 -5.25 15.43
C PRO A 221 -7.46 -4.91 16.80
N LYS A 222 -8.25 -4.92 17.87
CA LYS A 222 -7.82 -4.52 19.22
C LYS A 222 -6.57 -5.26 19.68
N TRP A 223 -6.51 -6.57 19.46
CA TRP A 223 -5.37 -7.41 19.86
C TRP A 223 -4.07 -7.10 19.09
N LEU A 224 -4.15 -6.45 17.92
CA LEU A 224 -2.97 -5.98 17.18
C LEU A 224 -2.45 -4.62 17.65
N ARG A 225 -3.23 -3.89 18.45
CA ARG A 225 -2.85 -2.53 18.89
C ARG A 225 -1.74 -2.53 19.92
N ASP A 226 -1.42 -3.67 20.53
CA ASP A 226 -0.28 -3.79 21.44
C ASP A 226 1.01 -4.15 20.70
N ASN A 227 0.93 -4.51 19.41
CA ASN A 227 2.10 -4.80 18.59
C ASN A 227 2.83 -3.49 18.24
N GLN A 228 3.86 -3.19 19.03
CA GLN A 228 4.63 -1.96 18.92
C GLN A 228 5.33 -1.81 17.56
N GLN A 229 5.75 -2.93 16.96
CA GLN A 229 6.40 -2.91 15.65
C GLN A 229 5.41 -2.49 14.56
N LEU A 230 4.25 -3.12 14.50
CA LEU A 230 3.18 -2.75 13.57
C LEU A 230 2.78 -1.28 13.73
N LEU A 231 2.57 -0.83 14.97
CA LEU A 231 2.22 0.56 15.24
C LEU A 231 3.30 1.53 14.76
N GLN A 232 4.58 1.18 14.89
CA GLN A 232 5.67 2.01 14.40
C GLN A 232 5.71 2.05 12.87
N ASN A 233 5.58 0.89 12.19
CA ASN A 233 5.50 0.82 10.74
C ASN A 233 4.38 1.74 10.22
N LEU A 234 3.19 1.66 10.82
CA LEU A 234 2.05 2.50 10.45
C LEU A 234 2.29 3.99 10.71
N ARG A 235 2.88 4.38 11.86
CA ARG A 235 3.21 5.79 12.16
C ARG A 235 4.22 6.39 11.18
N ILE A 236 5.16 5.58 10.71
CA ILE A 236 6.16 6.00 9.72
C ILE A 236 5.50 6.09 8.34
N ASN A 237 4.73 5.07 7.94
CA ASN A 237 4.09 4.99 6.64
C ASN A 237 2.94 6.00 6.49
N SER A 238 2.28 6.43 7.58
CA SER A 238 1.23 7.44 7.55
C SER A 238 1.72 8.85 7.18
N ARG A 239 3.04 9.07 7.11
CA ARG A 239 3.64 10.36 6.73
C ARG A 239 4.07 10.39 5.26
N LYS A 240 3.65 9.41 4.47
CA LYS A 240 4.05 9.25 3.08
C LYS A 240 2.88 9.34 2.14
N LEU A 241 3.21 9.56 0.88
CA LEU A 241 2.30 9.33 -0.22
C LEU A 241 2.02 7.83 -0.30
N LEU A 242 0.73 7.50 -0.22
CA LEU A 242 0.20 6.16 -0.39
C LEU A 242 -0.65 6.14 -1.65
N THR A 243 -0.58 5.04 -2.38
CA THR A 243 -1.43 4.79 -3.54
C THR A 243 -2.44 3.69 -3.22
N GLN A 244 -3.46 3.54 -4.07
CA GLN A 244 -4.40 2.43 -3.95
C GLN A 244 -3.73 1.06 -4.20
N PHE A 245 -2.57 1.01 -4.84
CA PHE A 245 -1.79 -0.22 -4.92
C PHE A 245 -1.21 -0.62 -3.56
N ASP A 246 -0.81 0.33 -2.73
CA ASP A 246 -0.33 0.04 -1.37
C ASP A 246 -1.47 -0.51 -0.49
N VAL A 247 -2.70 -0.03 -0.72
CA VAL A 247 -3.91 -0.61 -0.12
C VAL A 247 -4.12 -2.04 -0.60
N HIS A 248 -4.05 -2.27 -1.91
CA HIS A 248 -4.17 -3.62 -2.48
C HIS A 248 -3.09 -4.58 -1.94
N ALA A 249 -1.82 -4.16 -1.94
CA ALA A 249 -0.70 -4.91 -1.38
C ALA A 249 -0.92 -5.19 0.11
N THR A 250 -1.49 -4.25 0.86
CA THR A 250 -1.85 -4.45 2.27
C THR A 250 -2.97 -5.46 2.45
N LEU A 251 -3.98 -5.47 1.60
CA LEU A 251 -5.04 -6.48 1.66
C LEU A 251 -4.49 -7.88 1.35
N LEU A 252 -3.58 -8.00 0.39
CA LEU A 252 -2.89 -9.26 0.10
C LEU A 252 -1.98 -9.70 1.26
N ASP A 253 -1.31 -8.77 1.93
CA ASP A 253 -0.50 -9.06 3.13
C ASP A 253 -1.38 -9.59 4.28
N ILE A 254 -2.52 -8.94 4.56
CA ILE A 254 -3.52 -9.40 5.55
C ILE A 254 -4.02 -10.80 5.21
N MET A 255 -4.30 -11.06 3.93
CA MET A 255 -4.71 -12.37 3.45
C MET A 255 -3.61 -13.41 3.72
N ASN A 256 -2.36 -13.11 3.37
CA ASN A 256 -1.22 -14.01 3.58
C ASN A 256 -1.01 -14.33 5.07
N MET A 257 -1.02 -13.31 5.95
CA MET A 257 -0.91 -13.51 7.40
C MET A 257 -2.06 -14.35 7.97
N THR A 258 -3.25 -14.28 7.36
CA THR A 258 -4.36 -15.16 7.75
C THR A 258 -4.09 -16.62 7.40
N ILE A 259 -3.49 -16.89 6.23
CA ILE A 259 -3.15 -18.24 5.79
C ILE A 259 -2.02 -18.83 6.66
N THR A 260 -0.97 -18.04 6.91
CA THR A 260 0.18 -18.49 7.71
C THR A 260 -0.07 -18.44 9.21
N ASN A 261 -1.14 -17.76 9.64
CA ASN A 261 -1.44 -17.45 11.04
C ASN A 261 -0.33 -16.64 11.74
N GLU A 262 0.34 -15.76 10.98
CA GLU A 262 1.51 -14.98 11.42
C GLU A 262 1.17 -13.49 11.54
N PHE A 263 0.45 -13.13 12.60
CA PHE A 263 0.18 -11.73 12.94
C PHE A 263 1.10 -11.18 14.03
N ASN A 264 2.24 -11.85 14.24
CA ASN A 264 3.20 -11.51 15.29
C ASN A 264 4.48 -10.88 14.72
N ASP A 265 4.76 -11.07 13.43
CA ASP A 265 5.96 -10.57 12.76
C ASP A 265 5.60 -9.61 11.62
N PHE A 266 5.97 -8.34 11.79
CA PHE A 266 5.81 -7.28 10.81
C PHE A 266 7.17 -6.77 10.29
N THR A 267 8.25 -7.56 10.42
CA THR A 267 9.61 -7.22 9.99
C THR A 267 9.82 -7.47 8.51
N GLU A 268 9.39 -8.64 8.03
CA GLU A 268 9.67 -9.06 6.65
C GLU A 268 8.52 -8.69 5.72
N ARG A 269 8.87 -8.31 4.50
CA ARG A 269 7.87 -8.10 3.44
C ARG A 269 7.38 -9.45 2.93
N PRO A 270 6.07 -9.60 2.68
CA PRO A 270 5.59 -10.79 2.01
C PRO A 270 6.15 -10.84 0.58
N ILE A 271 6.63 -12.02 0.17
CA ILE A 271 6.96 -12.29 -1.22
C ILE A 271 5.65 -12.65 -1.92
N PHE A 272 5.10 -11.71 -2.70
CA PHE A 272 3.96 -12.00 -3.54
C PHE A 272 4.43 -12.83 -4.75
N PRO A 273 3.84 -14.01 -5.04
CA PRO A 273 4.17 -14.78 -6.23
C PRO A 273 3.99 -13.94 -7.51
N ASN A 274 4.95 -14.08 -8.43
CA ASN A 274 5.07 -13.34 -9.70
C ASN A 274 3.72 -13.04 -10.39
N SER A 275 3.57 -11.79 -10.87
CA SER A 275 2.43 -11.15 -11.55
C SER A 275 1.36 -10.44 -10.70
N SER A 276 1.45 -10.48 -9.36
CA SER A 276 0.40 -9.93 -8.48
C SER A 276 0.68 -8.54 -7.89
N ASN A 277 1.90 -8.02 -8.05
CA ASN A 277 2.30 -6.69 -7.57
C ASN A 277 2.89 -5.86 -8.72
N PRO A 278 2.05 -5.41 -9.67
CA PRO A 278 2.49 -4.38 -10.59
C PRO A 278 2.78 -3.10 -9.77
N ASN A 279 3.87 -2.41 -10.06
CA ASN A 279 4.17 -1.03 -9.62
C ASN A 279 4.91 -0.83 -8.28
N ASN A 280 5.72 -1.79 -7.81
CA ASN A 280 6.52 -1.65 -6.58
C ASN A 280 5.69 -1.29 -5.33
N ALA A 281 4.40 -1.61 -5.30
CA ALA A 281 3.53 -1.28 -4.18
C ALA A 281 3.92 -2.09 -2.95
N THR A 282 3.74 -1.50 -1.77
CA THR A 282 4.18 -2.11 -0.54
C THR A 282 3.10 -2.05 0.52
N SER A 283 2.98 -3.12 1.31
CA SER A 283 2.07 -3.05 2.44
C SER A 283 2.60 -2.03 3.45
N PHE A 284 1.75 -1.08 3.82
CA PHE A 284 2.06 -0.12 4.87
C PHE A 284 2.04 -0.74 6.28
N LEU A 285 1.76 -2.04 6.42
CA LEU A 285 1.97 -2.81 7.66
C LEU A 285 3.44 -3.21 7.86
N ARG A 286 4.26 -3.12 6.81
CA ARG A 286 5.68 -3.53 6.79
C ARG A 286 6.60 -2.31 6.88
N PRO A 287 7.91 -2.50 7.13
CA PRO A 287 8.88 -1.42 7.10
C PRO A 287 8.90 -0.72 5.73
N ASP A 288 9.54 0.43 5.66
CA ASP A 288 9.62 1.25 4.44
C ASP A 288 10.80 0.84 3.56
N PRO A 289 10.60 0.56 2.25
CA PRO A 289 11.70 0.09 1.41
C PRO A 289 12.79 1.15 1.25
N ASN A 290 12.42 2.43 1.30
CA ASN A 290 13.37 3.54 1.18
C ASN A 290 14.21 3.69 2.45
N ILE A 291 13.61 3.50 3.63
CA ILE A 291 14.37 3.46 4.89
C ILE A 291 15.27 2.23 4.90
N GLU A 292 14.77 1.05 4.51
CA GLU A 292 15.57 -0.17 4.42
C GLU A 292 16.79 0.01 3.53
N LYS A 293 16.58 0.59 2.33
CA LYS A 293 17.65 0.92 1.39
C LYS A 293 18.60 1.96 1.95
N GLY A 294 18.11 3.07 2.50
CA GLY A 294 18.95 4.13 3.07
C GLY A 294 19.79 3.66 4.26
N LEU A 295 19.26 2.78 5.11
CA LEU A 295 19.99 2.15 6.21
C LEU A 295 21.10 1.22 5.70
N ALA A 296 20.82 0.44 4.67
CA ALA A 296 21.79 -0.45 4.05
C ALA A 296 22.89 0.32 3.29
N GLU A 297 22.53 1.39 2.56
CA GLU A 297 23.47 2.31 1.92
C GLU A 297 24.39 2.95 2.96
N PHE A 298 23.83 3.45 4.07
CA PHE A 298 24.59 3.92 5.21
C PHE A 298 25.53 2.85 5.78
N GLY A 299 25.08 1.59 5.88
CA GLY A 299 25.91 0.45 6.25
C GLY A 299 27.13 0.27 5.36
N VAL A 300 26.94 0.30 4.05
CA VAL A 300 28.03 0.20 3.06
C VAL A 300 28.99 1.40 3.17
N GLU A 301 28.46 2.62 3.35
CA GLU A 301 29.28 3.81 3.56
C GLU A 301 30.14 3.71 4.82
N GLU A 302 29.58 3.22 5.93
CA GLU A 302 30.33 3.03 7.17
C GLU A 302 31.45 2.00 7.01
N ILE A 303 31.24 0.91 6.26
CA ILE A 303 32.33 -0.03 5.91
C ILE A 303 33.45 0.69 5.18
N ASN A 304 33.12 1.43 4.12
CA ASN A 304 34.10 2.16 3.33
C ASN A 304 34.87 3.19 4.17
N LYS A 305 34.18 3.93 5.06
CA LYS A 305 34.81 4.89 5.98
C LYS A 305 35.75 4.21 6.98
N ILE A 306 35.40 3.02 7.48
CA ILE A 306 36.28 2.24 8.37
C ILE A 306 37.57 1.87 7.62
N LEU A 307 37.47 1.39 6.38
CA LEU A 307 38.65 1.04 5.58
C LEU A 307 39.52 2.27 5.29
N GLU A 308 38.91 3.40 4.89
CA GLU A 308 39.60 4.66 4.61
C GLU A 308 40.30 5.22 5.86
N LYS A 309 39.61 5.29 7.01
CA LYS A 309 40.13 5.84 8.27
C LYS A 309 41.33 5.06 8.80
N ASN A 310 41.33 3.74 8.62
CA ASN A 310 42.43 2.87 9.06
C ASN A 310 43.56 2.79 8.03
N LYS A 311 43.57 3.66 7.01
CA LYS A 311 44.60 3.72 5.96
C LYS A 311 44.82 2.36 5.28
N ILE A 312 43.75 1.57 5.18
CA ILE A 312 43.79 0.30 4.44
C ILE A 312 44.19 0.65 3.00
N PRO A 313 45.22 0.00 2.43
CA PRO A 313 45.70 0.34 1.10
C PRO A 313 44.56 0.38 0.08
N ARG A 314 44.69 1.16 -1.01
CA ARG A 314 43.82 1.12 -2.22
C ARG A 314 43.76 -0.26 -2.91
N LYS A 315 44.13 -1.33 -2.21
CA LYS A 315 43.98 -2.72 -2.57
C LYS A 315 42.60 -3.27 -2.23
N CYS A 316 41.85 -2.69 -1.28
CA CYS A 316 40.44 -3.06 -1.10
C CYS A 316 39.56 -2.24 -2.07
N ASP A 317 38.59 -2.90 -2.70
CA ASP A 317 37.58 -2.24 -3.52
C ASP A 317 36.62 -1.42 -2.66
N ARG A 318 36.14 -0.31 -3.23
CA ARG A 318 35.05 0.46 -2.62
C ARG A 318 33.75 -0.32 -2.80
N LEU A 319 33.14 -0.73 -1.69
CA LEU A 319 31.91 -1.51 -1.70
C LEU A 319 30.71 -0.65 -2.09
N LYS A 320 29.73 -1.25 -2.76
CA LYS A 320 28.43 -0.69 -3.13
C LYS A 320 27.31 -1.61 -2.67
N LEU A 321 26.14 -1.04 -2.35
CA LEU A 321 24.97 -1.83 -2.00
C LEU A 321 24.51 -2.64 -3.21
N LYS A 322 24.41 -3.96 -3.06
CA LYS A 322 23.83 -4.87 -4.05
C LYS A 322 22.35 -5.10 -3.80
N ASN A 323 22.01 -5.50 -2.57
CA ASN A 323 20.63 -5.74 -2.18
C ASN A 323 20.45 -5.57 -0.66
N VAL A 324 19.24 -5.26 -0.22
CA VAL A 324 18.84 -5.35 1.19
C VAL A 324 18.26 -6.73 1.43
N GLU A 325 18.75 -7.46 2.44
CA GLU A 325 18.19 -8.77 2.79
C GLU A 325 17.03 -8.62 3.77
N LYS A 326 17.27 -7.88 4.86
CA LYS A 326 16.29 -7.74 5.94
C LYS A 326 16.59 -6.51 6.79
N THR A 327 15.57 -5.77 7.20
CA THR A 327 15.70 -4.76 8.26
C THR A 327 14.74 -5.05 9.40
N ILE A 328 15.28 -5.23 10.61
CA ILE A 328 14.50 -5.44 11.84
C ILE A 328 14.49 -4.16 12.63
N VAL A 329 13.32 -3.73 13.10
CA VAL A 329 13.21 -2.62 14.03
C VAL A 329 13.32 -3.16 15.46
N TYR A 330 14.32 -2.69 16.21
CA TYR A 330 14.47 -3.03 17.62
C TYR A 330 13.82 -1.96 18.49
N LEU A 331 13.03 -2.44 19.46
CA LEU A 331 12.36 -1.61 20.45
C LEU A 331 12.95 -1.90 21.84
N PRO A 332 14.00 -1.19 22.28
CA PRO A 332 14.21 -1.03 23.70
C PRO A 332 13.00 -0.29 24.27
N ALA A 333 12.51 -0.71 25.43
CA ALA A 333 11.28 -0.29 26.10
C ALA A 333 11.06 1.23 26.29
N ASN A 334 11.98 2.10 25.82
CA ASN A 334 11.86 3.56 25.88
C ASN A 334 12.59 4.32 24.75
N GLN A 335 13.01 3.68 23.65
CA GLN A 335 13.63 4.40 22.53
C GLN A 335 13.13 3.88 21.17
N THR A 336 12.33 4.70 20.49
CA THR A 336 12.12 4.55 19.05
C THR A 336 13.44 4.81 18.34
N ASN A 337 13.67 4.12 17.22
CA ASN A 337 14.70 4.40 16.20
C ASN A 337 15.97 3.54 16.19
N LEU A 338 16.01 2.37 16.82
CA LEU A 338 17.09 1.41 16.58
C LEU A 338 16.65 0.41 15.50
N TYR A 339 17.43 0.29 14.44
CA TYR A 339 17.21 -0.63 13.33
C TYR A 339 18.40 -1.57 13.23
N MET A 340 18.18 -2.81 12.87
CA MET A 340 19.22 -3.75 12.49
C MET A 340 19.02 -4.10 11.03
N THR A 341 19.92 -3.62 10.20
CA THR A 341 19.88 -3.85 8.76
C THR A 341 20.86 -4.95 8.40
N THR A 342 20.42 -5.85 7.53
CA THR A 342 21.20 -6.91 6.91
C THR A 342 21.20 -6.68 5.40
N PHE A 343 22.38 -6.60 4.80
CA PHE A 343 22.53 -6.18 3.41
C PHE A 343 23.69 -6.89 2.72
N ILE A 344 23.60 -6.99 1.40
CA ILE A 344 24.63 -7.56 0.53
C ILE A 344 25.38 -6.43 -0.15
N ALA A 345 26.71 -6.44 -0.07
CA ALA A 345 27.56 -5.50 -0.78
C ALA A 345 28.36 -6.18 -1.91
N GLU A 346 28.59 -5.44 -2.99
CA GLU A 346 29.45 -5.82 -4.10
C GLU A 346 30.68 -4.89 -4.19
N PRO A 347 31.84 -5.36 -4.68
CA PRO A 347 32.14 -6.73 -5.12
C PRO A 347 32.30 -7.73 -3.96
N GLY A 348 32.26 -9.04 -4.28
CA GLY A 348 32.48 -10.11 -3.31
C GLY A 348 31.24 -10.66 -2.62
N LEU A 349 30.06 -10.09 -2.88
CA LEU A 349 28.75 -10.51 -2.34
C LEU A 349 28.82 -10.76 -0.83
N GLY A 350 29.35 -9.77 -0.10
CA GLY A 350 29.45 -9.85 1.34
C GLY A 350 28.12 -9.57 2.01
N HIS A 351 27.68 -10.46 2.88
CA HIS A 351 26.48 -10.30 3.70
C HIS A 351 26.90 -9.64 5.01
N PHE A 352 26.35 -8.47 5.29
CA PHE A 352 26.71 -7.66 6.45
C PHE A 352 25.50 -7.38 7.31
N LYS A 353 25.73 -7.26 8.62
CA LYS A 353 24.72 -6.89 9.61
C LYS A 353 25.23 -5.74 10.47
N MET A 354 24.37 -4.76 10.70
CA MET A 354 24.69 -3.58 11.50
C MET A 354 23.45 -3.00 12.18
N ALA A 355 23.60 -2.53 13.42
CA ALA A 355 22.62 -1.72 14.11
C ALA A 355 22.83 -0.23 13.78
N VAL A 356 21.74 0.45 13.43
CA VAL A 356 21.68 1.86 13.07
C VAL A 356 20.65 2.57 13.94
N ARG A 357 21.05 3.68 14.55
CA ARG A 357 20.14 4.57 15.26
C ARG A 357 19.75 5.72 14.34
N VAL A 358 18.44 5.96 14.19
CA VAL A 358 17.89 7.11 13.45
C VAL A 358 17.56 8.22 14.45
N GLY A 359 18.22 9.36 14.35
CA GLY A 359 17.91 10.53 15.17
C GLY A 359 16.74 11.34 14.60
N GLU A 360 16.37 12.40 15.32
CA GLU A 360 15.48 13.42 14.77
C GLU A 360 16.03 13.98 13.44
N GLY A 361 15.13 14.31 12.51
CA GLY A 361 15.49 14.79 11.19
C GLY A 361 16.11 13.73 10.26
N GLY A 362 16.05 12.43 10.61
CA GLY A 362 16.55 11.35 9.76
C GLY A 362 18.07 11.11 9.86
N THR A 363 18.74 11.70 10.85
CA THR A 363 20.19 11.55 11.03
C THR A 363 20.55 10.10 11.36
N LEU A 364 21.44 9.48 10.58
CA LEU A 364 21.85 8.09 10.79
C LEU A 364 23.13 8.01 11.62
N ARG A 365 23.13 7.16 12.65
CA ARG A 365 24.31 6.87 13.47
C ARG A 365 24.49 5.37 13.64
N ARG A 366 25.72 4.90 13.43
CA ARG A 366 26.06 3.50 13.72
C ARG A 366 25.93 3.23 15.23
N ALA A 367 25.21 2.16 15.58
CA ALA A 367 24.91 1.76 16.95
C ALA A 367 25.58 0.45 17.39
N SER A 368 26.26 -0.26 16.47
CA SER A 368 27.03 -1.47 16.74
C SER A 368 28.30 -1.56 15.89
N GLY A 369 29.10 -2.61 16.07
CA GLY A 369 30.05 -3.05 15.05
C GLY A 369 29.34 -3.52 13.76
N ILE A 370 30.13 -3.75 12.70
CA ILE A 370 29.64 -4.32 11.44
C ILE A 370 30.08 -5.77 11.39
N GLU A 371 29.12 -6.69 11.32
CA GLU A 371 29.37 -8.13 11.29
C GLU A 371 29.29 -8.63 9.85
N ARG A 372 30.25 -9.47 9.45
CA ARG A 372 30.18 -10.22 8.18
C ARG A 372 29.55 -11.59 8.46
N LEU A 373 28.42 -11.88 7.84
CA LEU A 373 27.63 -13.09 8.09
C LEU A 373 28.07 -14.29 7.25
N ASN A 374 28.67 -14.07 6.07
CA ASN A 374 29.15 -15.15 5.20
C ASN A 374 30.69 -15.23 5.17
N SER A 375 31.20 -16.44 4.91
CA SER A 375 32.64 -16.68 4.75
C SER A 375 33.23 -15.82 3.63
N PHE A 376 34.35 -15.15 3.92
CA PHE A 376 35.04 -14.26 2.97
C PHE A 376 36.26 -14.92 2.29
N GLY A 377 36.71 -16.10 2.75
CA GLY A 377 37.76 -16.89 2.11
C GLY A 377 39.00 -16.06 1.75
N ILE A 378 39.39 -16.09 0.47
CA ILE A 378 40.55 -15.37 -0.05
C ILE A 378 40.28 -13.89 -0.39
N GLN A 379 39.05 -13.40 -0.25
CA GLN A 379 38.68 -12.03 -0.62
C GLN A 379 39.57 -10.94 0.02
N PRO A 380 40.02 -11.03 1.28
CA PRO A 380 40.87 -10.01 1.91
C PRO A 380 42.38 -10.32 1.89
N ARG A 381 42.85 -11.21 1.00
CA ARG A 381 44.25 -11.70 0.98
C ARG A 381 45.30 -10.58 0.95
N CYS A 382 45.03 -9.50 0.23
CA CYS A 382 45.90 -8.33 0.10
C CYS A 382 46.15 -7.57 1.41
N ILE A 383 45.34 -7.78 2.45
CA ILE A 383 45.48 -7.15 3.77
C ILE A 383 45.69 -8.17 4.90
N GLU A 384 45.76 -9.46 4.57
CA GLU A 384 45.76 -10.54 5.57
C GLU A 384 46.87 -10.41 6.61
N LYS A 385 48.08 -10.02 6.18
CA LYS A 385 49.23 -9.82 7.07
C LYS A 385 49.30 -8.42 7.69
N SER A 386 48.86 -7.39 6.96
CA SER A 386 49.05 -6.01 7.38
C SER A 386 47.92 -5.49 8.29
N HIS A 387 46.69 -5.99 8.11
CA HIS A 387 45.48 -5.51 8.79
C HIS A 387 44.50 -6.66 9.05
N PRO A 388 44.88 -7.67 9.85
CA PRO A 388 44.12 -8.91 10.03
C PRO A 388 42.70 -8.70 10.60
N ASP A 389 42.49 -7.64 11.38
CA ASP A 389 41.20 -7.32 12.01
C ASP A 389 40.14 -6.85 11.01
N PHE A 390 40.54 -6.33 9.86
CA PHE A 390 39.64 -5.78 8.84
C PHE A 390 39.33 -6.76 7.70
N ARG A 391 39.81 -8.00 7.80
CA ARG A 391 39.61 -9.03 6.76
C ARG A 391 38.15 -9.26 6.41
N HIS A 392 37.28 -9.23 7.42
CA HIS A 392 35.84 -9.44 7.24
C HIS A 392 35.15 -8.35 6.40
N LEU A 393 35.77 -7.17 6.26
CA LEU A 393 35.22 -6.01 5.54
C LEU A 393 35.82 -5.80 4.14
N CYS A 394 36.99 -6.38 3.85
CA CYS A 394 37.72 -6.09 2.61
C CYS A 394 37.43 -7.11 1.51
N HIS A 395 37.15 -6.60 0.31
CA HIS A 395 37.32 -7.33 -0.95
C HIS A 395 38.53 -6.76 -1.69
N CYS A 396 39.54 -7.57 -1.97
CA CYS A 396 40.73 -7.11 -2.68
C CYS A 396 40.43 -6.89 -4.16
N ASN A 397 40.88 -5.76 -4.68
CA ASN A 397 40.88 -5.48 -6.10
C ASN A 397 41.80 -6.45 -6.84
N GLY A 398 41.58 -6.64 -8.15
CA GLY A 398 42.33 -7.60 -8.97
C GLY A 398 43.86 -7.46 -8.94
N ARG A 399 44.41 -6.32 -8.45
CA ARG A 399 45.85 -6.11 -8.26
C ARG A 399 46.39 -6.72 -6.97
N GLY A 400 45.53 -7.06 -6.01
CA GLY A 400 45.88 -7.59 -4.69
C GLY A 400 45.99 -9.11 -4.61
N PHE A 401 45.59 -9.85 -5.65
CA PHE A 401 45.68 -11.32 -5.71
C PHE A 401 47.03 -11.84 -6.26
N LEU A 402 47.84 -10.95 -6.83
CA LEU A 402 49.11 -11.26 -7.51
C LEU A 402 50.35 -11.06 -6.62
N LEU A 403 50.20 -11.03 -5.30
CA LEU A 403 51.30 -10.90 -4.33
C LEU A 403 51.39 -12.09 -3.38
#